data_AF-A0A937WVI4-F1
#
_entry.id   AF-A0A937WVI4-F1
#
_cell.length_a   1.000
_cell.length_b   1.000
_cell.length_c   1.000
_cell.angle_alpha   90.00
_cell.angle_beta   90.00
_cell.angle_gamma   90.00
#
_symmetry.space_group_name_H-M   'P 1'
#
loop_
_entity.id
_entity.type
_entity.pdbx_description
1 polymer ?
#
loop_
_entity_poly.entity_id
_entity_poly.type
_entity_poly.pdbx_seq_one_letter_code
_entity_poly.pdbx_strand_id
1 'polypeptide(L)'
;MRTIGVFLWLFCAVFVLFSGSTSHAQGDLVVTSPLTLSSDQTFNNVTIRAGVSLTLGGHTLTVLGNLTVEANSSSAPHLILTNSADTLTVFGNVLFRGRNTLTEAVIRLHGNFTEDFNGATIQPGTPGTRFEFVGVNPQTVTFSSPGVNNAFFKNVAIFNTAGVTLATDVFIKGQLKLEEDAVLTQTGTSEVYFSVRLPDIDEGTYNVVNTRINGSVTMIEGFTLESSTNHLFIAANTSLTLNGHDLRMKGNLTVEANSSSAPHLILTNSADTLTVFGNVLFRARVTR
;
A
#
# COMPACT_ATOMS: atom_id res chain seq x y z
N MET A 1 -29.91 0.97 -62.91
CA MET A 1 -28.91 0.30 -62.07
C MET A 1 -28.88 1.00 -60.73
N ARG A 2 -29.20 0.28 -59.64
CA ARG A 2 -29.22 0.82 -58.27
C ARG A 2 -27.79 0.86 -57.74
N THR A 3 -27.33 2.03 -57.31
CA THR A 3 -26.07 2.16 -56.58
C THR A 3 -26.37 2.12 -55.09
N ILE A 4 -25.80 1.12 -54.41
CA ILE A 4 -25.90 0.90 -52.97
C ILE A 4 -24.92 1.86 -52.28
N GLY A 5 -25.44 2.76 -51.45
CA GLY A 5 -24.64 3.59 -50.56
C GLY A 5 -24.30 2.80 -49.29
N VAL A 6 -23.04 2.45 -49.12
CA VAL A 6 -22.51 1.87 -47.87
C VAL A 6 -22.31 3.00 -46.88
N PHE A 7 -23.07 2.98 -45.78
CA PHE A 7 -22.87 3.86 -44.63
C PHE A 7 -21.76 3.26 -43.75
N LEU A 8 -20.56 3.83 -43.80
CA LEU A 8 -19.45 3.48 -42.94
C LEU A 8 -19.55 4.31 -41.65
N TRP A 9 -19.84 3.66 -40.52
CA TRP A 9 -19.77 4.28 -39.20
C TRP A 9 -18.29 4.52 -38.83
N LEU A 10 -17.89 5.78 -38.78
CA LEU A 10 -16.58 6.18 -38.27
C LEU A 10 -16.68 6.29 -36.75
N PHE A 11 -16.11 5.33 -36.02
CA PHE A 11 -15.87 5.48 -34.59
C PHE A 11 -14.85 6.60 -34.39
N CYS A 12 -15.27 7.68 -33.74
CA CYS A 12 -14.39 8.77 -33.34
C CYS A 12 -13.55 8.30 -32.14
N ALA A 13 -12.32 7.86 -32.39
CA ALA A 13 -11.29 7.88 -31.37
C ALA A 13 -10.92 9.35 -31.14
N VAL A 14 -11.17 9.87 -29.94
CA VAL A 14 -10.61 11.17 -29.54
C VAL A 14 -9.11 10.98 -29.40
N PHE A 15 -8.40 11.25 -30.49
CA PHE A 15 -6.95 11.23 -30.54
C PHE A 15 -6.46 12.57 -30.00
N VAL A 16 -6.15 12.62 -28.71
CA VAL A 16 -5.56 13.81 -28.09
C VAL A 16 -4.05 13.79 -28.37
N LEU A 17 -3.65 14.44 -29.46
CA LEU A 17 -2.24 14.79 -29.71
C LEU A 17 -1.94 16.12 -29.02
N PHE A 18 -1.00 16.14 -28.07
CA PHE A 18 -0.39 17.40 -27.64
C PHE A 18 1.13 17.31 -27.76
N SER A 19 1.68 18.10 -28.69
CA SER A 19 3.08 18.49 -28.72
C SER A 19 3.21 19.86 -28.06
N GLY A 20 3.80 19.93 -26.87
CA GLY A 20 4.08 21.21 -26.20
C GLY A 20 4.63 21.01 -24.79
N SER A 21 5.89 21.37 -24.59
CA SER A 21 6.66 21.24 -23.35
C SER A 21 6.41 22.38 -22.34
N THR A 22 5.14 22.68 -22.03
CA THR A 22 4.77 23.58 -20.93
C THR A 22 3.57 23.01 -20.19
N SER A 23 3.79 22.57 -18.95
CA SER A 23 2.80 21.92 -18.09
C SER A 23 1.74 22.91 -17.60
N HIS A 24 0.82 23.30 -18.47
CA HIS A 24 -0.48 23.77 -18.03
C HIS A 24 -1.31 22.54 -17.67
N ALA A 25 -1.97 22.57 -16.50
CA ALA A 25 -2.91 21.53 -16.13
C ALA A 25 -3.93 21.38 -17.26
N GLN A 26 -4.00 20.19 -17.85
CA GLN A 26 -5.13 19.83 -18.69
C GLN A 26 -6.35 19.72 -17.76
N GLY A 27 -7.56 19.85 -18.30
CA GLY A 27 -8.79 19.78 -17.51
C GLY A 27 -8.98 18.43 -16.80
N ASP A 28 -10.22 18.01 -16.64
CA ASP A 28 -10.46 16.66 -16.13
C ASP A 28 -10.19 15.61 -17.21
N LEU A 29 -9.52 14.51 -16.84
CA LEU A 29 -9.40 13.33 -17.67
C LEU A 29 -10.46 12.30 -17.26
N VAL A 30 -11.27 11.88 -18.22
CA VAL A 30 -12.15 10.71 -18.07
C VAL A 30 -11.71 9.67 -19.10
N VAL A 31 -11.13 8.58 -18.62
CA VAL A 31 -10.69 7.46 -19.46
C VAL A 31 -11.92 6.61 -19.79
N THR A 32 -12.32 6.57 -21.06
CA THR A 32 -13.49 5.81 -21.56
C THR A 32 -13.10 4.73 -22.58
N SER A 33 -11.82 4.63 -22.91
CA SER A 33 -11.21 3.60 -23.73
C SER A 33 -9.78 3.36 -23.22
N PRO A 34 -9.16 2.20 -23.48
CA PRO A 34 -7.76 1.97 -23.11
C PRO A 34 -6.87 3.13 -23.55
N LEU A 35 -6.11 3.67 -22.62
CA LEU A 35 -5.22 4.81 -22.83
C LEU A 35 -3.83 4.48 -22.27
N THR A 36 -2.80 4.72 -23.09
CA THR A 36 -1.41 4.70 -22.65
C THR A 36 -0.84 6.08 -22.79
N LEU A 37 -0.20 6.60 -21.75
CA LEU A 37 0.47 7.89 -21.83
C LEU A 37 1.65 7.81 -22.80
N SER A 38 1.87 8.88 -23.56
CA SER A 38 3.01 9.03 -24.48
C SER A 38 4.05 10.05 -24.00
N SER A 39 3.77 10.71 -22.88
CA SER A 39 4.63 11.67 -22.20
C SER A 39 4.07 11.91 -20.80
N ASP A 40 4.80 12.66 -19.98
CA ASP A 40 4.28 13.14 -18.69
C ASP A 40 3.04 14.01 -18.90
N GLN A 41 2.07 13.87 -18.00
CA GLN A 41 0.78 14.56 -18.08
C GLN A 41 0.37 15.13 -16.73
N THR A 42 -0.39 16.22 -16.75
CA THR A 42 -1.01 16.83 -15.57
C THR A 42 -2.48 17.10 -15.86
N PHE A 43 -3.37 16.64 -14.97
CA PHE A 43 -4.81 16.86 -15.05
C PHE A 43 -5.37 17.39 -13.73
N ASN A 44 -6.52 18.06 -13.79
CA ASN A 44 -7.25 18.49 -12.59
C ASN A 44 -7.76 17.27 -11.82
N ASN A 45 -8.68 16.49 -12.40
CA ASN A 45 -9.12 15.22 -11.84
C ASN A 45 -8.92 14.10 -12.87
N VAL A 46 -8.76 12.87 -12.39
CA VAL A 46 -8.68 11.68 -13.24
C VAL A 46 -9.74 10.69 -12.80
N THR A 47 -10.58 10.26 -13.74
CA THR A 47 -11.50 9.13 -13.56
C THR A 47 -11.21 8.06 -14.58
N ILE A 48 -10.89 6.85 -14.12
CA ILE A 48 -10.79 5.67 -14.96
C ILE A 48 -12.11 4.92 -14.87
N ARG A 49 -12.88 4.89 -15.98
CA ARG A 49 -14.19 4.23 -16.02
C ARG A 49 -14.07 2.72 -15.87
N ALA A 50 -15.18 2.11 -15.46
CA ALA A 50 -15.30 0.65 -15.42
C ALA A 50 -14.93 0.01 -16.77
N GLY A 51 -14.06 -1.02 -16.76
CA GLY A 51 -13.79 -1.82 -17.95
C GLY A 51 -12.70 -1.28 -18.87
N VAL A 52 -12.06 -0.16 -18.52
CA VAL A 52 -11.00 0.44 -19.34
C VAL A 52 -9.74 0.65 -18.52
N SER A 53 -8.61 0.75 -19.21
CA SER A 53 -7.30 0.87 -18.59
C SER A 53 -6.63 2.21 -18.88
N LEU A 54 -5.85 2.69 -17.90
CA LEU A 54 -4.87 3.74 -18.03
C LEU A 54 -3.49 3.16 -17.72
N THR A 55 -2.59 3.19 -18.69
CA THR A 55 -1.21 2.74 -18.57
C THR A 55 -0.27 3.94 -18.58
N LEU A 56 0.64 4.03 -17.61
CA LEU A 56 1.59 5.14 -17.52
C LEU A 56 2.81 4.96 -18.43
N GLY A 57 3.24 3.72 -18.69
CA GLY A 57 4.19 3.41 -19.77
C GLY A 57 5.61 3.97 -19.60
N GLY A 58 6.02 4.28 -18.38
CA GLY A 58 7.29 4.91 -18.02
C GLY A 58 7.19 6.42 -17.81
N HIS A 59 5.97 6.96 -17.66
CA HIS A 59 5.71 8.39 -17.55
C HIS A 59 5.15 8.80 -16.19
N THR A 60 5.22 10.10 -15.93
CA THR A 60 4.63 10.73 -14.75
C THR A 60 3.21 11.20 -15.04
N LEU A 61 2.26 10.79 -14.21
CA LEU A 61 0.92 11.35 -14.15
C LEU A 61 0.76 12.18 -12.87
N THR A 62 0.50 13.47 -13.02
CA THR A 62 0.15 14.37 -11.91
C THR A 62 -1.35 14.67 -11.93
N VAL A 63 -2.02 14.45 -10.79
CA VAL A 63 -3.43 14.73 -10.59
C VAL A 63 -3.56 15.79 -9.49
N LEU A 64 -4.00 17.00 -9.85
CA LEU A 64 -4.07 18.13 -8.91
C LEU A 64 -5.22 18.00 -7.89
N GLY A 65 -6.27 17.29 -8.27
CA GLY A 65 -7.43 16.96 -7.47
C GLY A 65 -7.48 15.46 -7.22
N ASN A 66 -8.64 14.84 -7.46
CA ASN A 66 -8.88 13.46 -7.08
C ASN A 66 -8.59 12.47 -8.22
N LEU A 67 -8.15 11.27 -7.84
CA LEU A 67 -8.12 10.10 -8.71
C LEU A 67 -9.21 9.13 -8.28
N THR A 68 -10.07 8.75 -9.23
CA THR A 68 -11.07 7.69 -9.04
C THR A 68 -10.85 6.56 -10.03
N VAL A 69 -10.66 5.35 -9.51
CA VAL A 69 -10.70 4.11 -10.28
C VAL A 69 -12.02 3.43 -10.01
N GLU A 70 -12.91 3.42 -10.99
CA GLU A 70 -14.26 2.87 -10.80
C GLU A 70 -14.27 1.36 -10.64
N ALA A 71 -15.36 0.84 -10.06
CA ALA A 71 -15.57 -0.58 -9.90
C ALA A 71 -15.86 -1.25 -11.23
N ASN A 72 -15.41 -2.49 -11.37
CA ASN A 72 -15.73 -3.33 -12.50
C ASN A 72 -15.89 -4.77 -12.03
N SER A 73 -16.89 -5.46 -12.57
CA SER A 73 -17.10 -6.89 -12.33
C SER A 73 -16.13 -7.78 -13.11
N SER A 74 -15.40 -7.22 -14.08
CA SER A 74 -14.39 -7.94 -14.85
C SER A 74 -13.05 -8.04 -14.10
N SER A 75 -12.23 -9.03 -14.47
CA SER A 75 -10.86 -9.19 -13.97
C SER A 75 -9.84 -8.24 -14.60
N ALA A 76 -10.25 -7.40 -15.57
CA ALA A 76 -9.34 -6.51 -16.28
C ALA A 76 -8.81 -5.40 -15.37
N PRO A 77 -7.49 -5.11 -15.42
CA PRO A 77 -6.90 -4.04 -14.63
C PRO A 77 -7.28 -2.67 -15.19
N HIS A 78 -7.46 -1.70 -14.30
CA HIS A 78 -7.77 -0.31 -14.64
C HIS A 78 -6.50 0.55 -14.64
N LEU A 79 -5.85 0.73 -13.49
CA LEU A 79 -4.56 1.41 -13.45
C LEU A 79 -3.44 0.39 -13.67
N ILE A 80 -2.56 0.66 -14.63
CA ILE A 80 -1.43 -0.20 -14.98
C ILE A 80 -0.13 0.59 -14.80
N LEU A 81 0.60 0.24 -13.73
CA LEU A 81 1.91 0.78 -13.37
C LEU A 81 2.94 -0.36 -13.34
N THR A 82 3.55 -0.62 -14.49
CA THR A 82 4.42 -1.78 -14.68
C THR A 82 5.89 -1.47 -14.94
N ASN A 83 6.21 -0.19 -15.11
CA ASN A 83 7.56 0.27 -15.38
C ASN A 83 8.11 1.01 -14.15
N SER A 84 9.37 0.74 -13.75
CA SER A 84 10.01 1.39 -12.61
C SER A 84 10.09 2.93 -12.70
N ALA A 85 9.98 3.47 -13.91
CA ALA A 85 9.86 4.91 -14.17
C ALA A 85 8.43 5.47 -13.99
N ASP A 86 7.40 4.62 -13.90
CA ASP A 86 6.02 5.05 -13.66
C ASP A 86 5.92 5.79 -12.33
N THR A 87 5.43 7.03 -12.40
CA THR A 87 5.16 7.86 -11.22
C THR A 87 3.75 8.39 -11.29
N LEU A 88 2.95 8.13 -10.26
CA LEU A 88 1.64 8.73 -10.07
C LEU A 88 1.68 9.66 -8.86
N THR A 89 1.38 10.95 -9.03
CA THR A 89 1.25 11.91 -7.93
C THR A 89 -0.18 12.41 -7.86
N VAL A 90 -0.84 12.28 -6.70
CA VAL A 90 -2.21 12.76 -6.48
C VAL A 90 -2.26 13.72 -5.31
N PHE A 91 -2.67 14.95 -5.58
CA PHE A 91 -2.75 16.03 -4.59
C PHE A 91 -4.04 15.98 -3.77
N GLY A 92 -5.14 15.49 -4.35
CA GLY A 92 -6.39 15.19 -3.65
C GLY A 92 -6.44 13.75 -3.13
N ASN A 93 -7.65 13.24 -3.00
CA ASN A 93 -7.91 11.89 -2.52
C ASN A 93 -7.81 10.86 -3.66
N VAL A 94 -7.46 9.63 -3.29
CA VAL A 94 -7.49 8.47 -4.18
C VAL A 94 -8.55 7.49 -3.73
N LEU A 95 -9.39 7.08 -4.68
CA LEU A 95 -10.40 6.04 -4.50
C LEU A 95 -10.17 4.89 -5.48
N PHE A 96 -9.82 3.72 -4.97
CA PHE A 96 -9.69 2.48 -5.74
C PHE A 96 -10.88 1.57 -5.50
N ARG A 97 -11.69 1.35 -6.54
CA ARG A 97 -12.80 0.38 -6.53
C ARG A 97 -12.64 -0.75 -7.55
N GLY A 98 -11.56 -0.75 -8.33
CA GLY A 98 -11.28 -1.73 -9.39
C GLY A 98 -9.92 -2.39 -9.22
N ARG A 99 -9.69 -3.49 -9.94
CA ARG A 99 -8.40 -4.19 -9.98
C ARG A 99 -7.34 -3.33 -10.66
N ASN A 100 -6.11 -3.38 -10.17
CA ASN A 100 -4.98 -2.65 -10.75
C ASN A 100 -3.79 -3.59 -10.95
N THR A 101 -2.95 -3.27 -11.92
CA THR A 101 -1.67 -3.96 -12.13
C THR A 101 -0.56 -3.03 -11.67
N LEU A 102 0.08 -3.40 -10.57
CA LEU A 102 1.08 -2.59 -9.87
C LEU A 102 2.32 -3.46 -9.68
N THR A 103 3.41 -3.27 -10.43
CA THR A 103 4.56 -4.19 -10.32
C THR A 103 5.83 -3.52 -9.83
N GLU A 104 6.10 -2.29 -10.22
CA GLU A 104 7.33 -1.59 -9.87
C GLU A 104 7.14 -0.12 -10.23
N ALA A 105 6.63 0.70 -9.34
CA ALA A 105 6.29 2.10 -9.60
C ALA A 105 6.28 2.89 -8.29
N VAL A 106 6.10 4.21 -8.39
CA VAL A 106 5.90 5.08 -7.23
C VAL A 106 4.53 5.75 -7.31
N ILE A 107 3.75 5.66 -6.23
CA ILE A 107 2.51 6.41 -6.05
C ILE A 107 2.69 7.37 -4.88
N ARG A 108 2.67 8.68 -5.15
CA ARG A 108 2.74 9.75 -4.16
C ARG A 108 1.36 10.29 -3.85
N LEU A 109 1.02 10.32 -2.57
CA LEU A 109 -0.30 10.66 -2.07
C LEU A 109 -0.18 11.86 -1.14
N HIS A 110 -0.87 12.95 -1.46
CA HIS A 110 -1.02 14.10 -0.55
C HIS A 110 -2.37 14.11 0.19
N GLY A 111 -3.41 13.48 -0.37
CA GLY A 111 -4.71 13.31 0.27
C GLY A 111 -4.96 11.90 0.81
N ASN A 112 -6.21 11.59 1.12
CA ASN A 112 -6.59 10.30 1.70
C ASN A 112 -6.50 9.16 0.69
N PHE A 113 -6.23 7.97 1.19
CA PHE A 113 -6.28 6.72 0.43
C PHE A 113 -7.52 5.93 0.84
N THR A 114 -8.32 5.51 -0.14
CA THR A 114 -9.45 4.63 0.09
C THR A 114 -9.46 3.51 -0.94
N GLU A 115 -9.44 2.28 -0.44
CA GLU A 115 -9.80 1.08 -1.17
C GLU A 115 -11.23 0.71 -0.77
N ASP A 116 -12.13 0.66 -1.74
CA ASP A 116 -13.56 0.42 -1.54
C ASP A 116 -14.10 -0.59 -2.55
N PHE A 117 -13.67 -1.83 -2.38
CA PHE A 117 -14.11 -2.97 -3.16
C PHE A 117 -13.91 -4.26 -2.38
N ASN A 118 -14.85 -5.18 -2.53
CA ASN A 118 -14.68 -6.51 -1.95
C ASN A 118 -13.85 -7.41 -2.88
N GLY A 119 -12.52 -7.26 -2.85
CA GLY A 119 -11.61 -8.14 -3.57
C GLY A 119 -10.22 -7.58 -3.86
N ALA A 120 -9.59 -8.13 -4.90
CA ALA A 120 -8.20 -7.85 -5.28
C ALA A 120 -8.01 -6.52 -6.04
N THR A 121 -8.11 -5.39 -5.35
CA THR A 121 -7.92 -4.04 -5.93
C THR A 121 -6.46 -3.61 -5.97
N ILE A 122 -5.80 -3.71 -4.82
CA ILE A 122 -4.43 -3.24 -4.61
C ILE A 122 -3.58 -4.43 -4.18
N GLN A 123 -2.91 -5.02 -5.15
CA GLN A 123 -2.02 -6.17 -4.95
C GLN A 123 -0.71 -5.96 -5.71
N PRO A 124 0.21 -5.12 -5.20
CA PRO A 124 1.46 -4.94 -5.90
C PRO A 124 2.25 -6.24 -5.99
N GLY A 125 2.80 -6.50 -7.18
CA GLY A 125 3.61 -7.67 -7.49
C GLY A 125 5.02 -7.61 -6.87
N THR A 126 5.98 -8.25 -7.53
CA THR A 126 7.41 -8.22 -7.15
C THR A 126 8.18 -7.51 -8.26
N PRO A 127 9.03 -6.50 -7.94
CA PRO A 127 9.43 -6.06 -6.59
C PRO A 127 8.37 -5.26 -5.82
N GLY A 128 7.38 -4.71 -6.53
CA GLY A 128 6.14 -4.10 -6.02
C GLY A 128 6.18 -2.57 -5.96
N THR A 129 5.06 -1.95 -6.27
CA THR A 129 4.85 -0.49 -6.19
C THR A 129 5.01 0.03 -4.77
N ARG A 130 5.69 1.18 -4.65
CA ARG A 130 5.87 1.93 -3.41
C ARG A 130 4.82 3.02 -3.30
N PHE A 131 4.13 3.07 -2.17
CA PHE A 131 3.20 4.14 -1.80
C PHE A 131 3.92 5.12 -0.88
N GLU A 132 3.91 6.40 -1.24
CA GLU A 132 4.55 7.47 -0.47
C GLU A 132 3.45 8.42 0.05
N PHE A 133 3.28 8.49 1.37
CA PHE A 133 2.36 9.44 2.00
C PHE A 133 3.13 10.72 2.32
N VAL A 134 2.92 11.74 1.48
CA VAL A 134 3.71 12.98 1.41
C VAL A 134 2.83 14.23 1.59
N GLY A 135 1.64 14.05 2.19
CA GLY A 135 0.73 15.16 2.48
C GLY A 135 1.30 16.13 3.52
N VAL A 136 0.74 17.34 3.53
CA VAL A 136 0.99 18.36 4.57
C VAL A 136 -0.17 18.50 5.55
N ASN A 137 -1.30 17.86 5.24
CA ASN A 137 -2.47 17.75 6.10
C ASN A 137 -2.57 16.31 6.61
N PRO A 138 -3.28 16.05 7.73
CA PRO A 138 -3.53 14.69 8.17
C PRO A 138 -4.16 13.83 7.06
N GLN A 139 -3.60 12.64 6.83
CA GLN A 139 -4.09 11.68 5.85
C GLN A 139 -4.72 10.48 6.53
N THR A 140 -5.76 9.91 5.92
CA THR A 140 -6.39 8.67 6.35
C THR A 140 -6.22 7.58 5.30
N VAL A 141 -5.94 6.37 5.76
CA VAL A 141 -5.85 5.15 4.96
C VAL A 141 -6.98 4.21 5.37
N THR A 142 -7.81 3.83 4.41
CA THR A 142 -8.94 2.93 4.61
C THR A 142 -8.93 1.82 3.57
N PHE A 143 -9.09 0.59 4.03
CA PHE A 143 -9.35 -0.59 3.21
C PHE A 143 -10.69 -1.19 3.59
N SER A 144 -11.55 -1.41 2.60
CA SER A 144 -12.81 -2.13 2.78
C SER A 144 -12.62 -3.65 2.89
N SER A 145 -11.58 -4.18 2.22
CA SER A 145 -11.27 -5.61 2.22
C SER A 145 -9.76 -5.83 2.37
N PRO A 146 -9.17 -5.46 3.51
CA PRO A 146 -7.75 -5.70 3.77
C PRO A 146 -7.46 -7.20 3.83
N GLY A 147 -6.35 -7.64 3.24
CA GLY A 147 -5.94 -9.03 3.32
C GLY A 147 -4.88 -9.45 2.32
N VAL A 148 -4.15 -10.51 2.64
CA VAL A 148 -3.05 -11.04 1.80
C VAL A 148 -3.46 -11.49 0.41
N ASN A 149 -4.76 -11.82 0.23
CA ASN A 149 -5.39 -12.24 -1.03
C ASN A 149 -6.39 -11.21 -1.57
N ASN A 150 -6.59 -10.08 -0.86
CA ASN A 150 -7.54 -9.03 -1.21
C ASN A 150 -6.75 -7.74 -1.48
N ALA A 151 -6.66 -6.81 -0.54
CA ALA A 151 -5.90 -5.59 -0.69
C ALA A 151 -4.78 -5.44 0.35
N PHE A 152 -3.59 -5.06 -0.11
CA PHE A 152 -2.40 -4.85 0.73
C PHE A 152 -1.44 -3.85 0.09
N PHE A 153 -0.61 -3.21 0.91
CA PHE A 153 0.58 -2.53 0.41
C PHE A 153 1.76 -3.48 0.34
N LYS A 154 2.61 -3.31 -0.68
CA LYS A 154 3.92 -3.96 -0.69
C LYS A 154 4.92 -3.10 0.05
N ASN A 155 5.25 -1.94 -0.51
CA ASN A 155 6.21 -1.00 0.06
C ASN A 155 5.50 0.31 0.39
N VAL A 156 5.77 0.86 1.56
CA VAL A 156 5.21 2.12 2.03
C VAL A 156 6.32 2.98 2.59
N ALA A 157 6.33 4.27 2.25
CA ALA A 157 7.12 5.28 2.93
C ALA A 157 6.18 6.39 3.40
N ILE A 158 6.39 6.88 4.62
CA ILE A 158 5.59 7.93 5.22
C ILE A 158 6.50 9.10 5.55
N PHE A 159 6.21 10.24 4.95
CA PHE A 159 6.91 11.52 5.13
C PHE A 159 6.02 12.56 5.84
N ASN A 160 4.72 12.29 5.95
CA ASN A 160 3.76 13.26 6.45
C ASN A 160 3.89 13.46 7.97
N THR A 161 4.40 14.64 8.35
CA THR A 161 4.59 15.07 9.73
C THR A 161 3.28 15.54 10.41
N ALA A 162 2.26 15.92 9.63
CA ALA A 162 0.91 16.16 10.16
C ALA A 162 0.16 14.86 10.49
N GLY A 163 0.66 13.74 9.96
CA GLY A 163 0.33 12.39 10.37
C GLY A 163 -0.53 11.61 9.38
N VAL A 164 -0.31 10.29 9.38
CA VAL A 164 -1.09 9.29 8.65
C VAL A 164 -1.83 8.42 9.65
N THR A 165 -3.14 8.31 9.48
CA THR A 165 -4.00 7.47 10.30
C THR A 165 -4.46 6.24 9.53
N LEU A 166 -4.15 5.05 10.06
CA LEU A 166 -4.68 3.79 9.56
C LEU A 166 -6.04 3.54 10.23
N ALA A 167 -7.11 3.70 9.46
CA ALA A 167 -8.49 3.62 9.95
C ALA A 167 -9.02 2.18 10.03
N THR A 168 -8.40 1.27 9.28
CA THR A 168 -8.75 -0.14 9.18
C THR A 168 -7.49 -0.99 9.29
N ASP A 169 -7.65 -2.31 9.22
CA ASP A 169 -6.51 -3.21 9.09
C ASP A 169 -5.69 -2.90 7.84
N VAL A 170 -4.37 -3.04 7.94
CA VAL A 170 -3.44 -2.80 6.84
C VAL A 170 -2.41 -3.92 6.78
N PHE A 171 -2.20 -4.47 5.58
CA PHE A 171 -1.19 -5.50 5.32
C PHE A 171 -0.01 -4.89 4.58
N ILE A 172 1.20 -5.08 5.12
CA ILE A 172 2.48 -4.69 4.54
C ILE A 172 3.27 -5.96 4.18
N LYS A 173 3.40 -6.23 2.88
CA LYS A 173 4.08 -7.45 2.37
C LYS A 173 5.53 -7.22 1.93
N GLY A 174 6.05 -6.03 2.17
CA GLY A 174 7.43 -5.60 1.90
C GLY A 174 7.94 -4.79 3.09
N GLN A 175 8.34 -3.55 2.85
CA GLN A 175 8.83 -2.62 3.89
C GLN A 175 7.83 -1.50 4.16
N LEU A 176 7.67 -1.14 5.43
CA LEU A 176 7.13 0.16 5.86
C LEU A 176 8.31 0.99 6.36
N LYS A 177 8.56 2.15 5.75
CA LYS A 177 9.52 3.13 6.26
C LYS A 177 8.76 4.33 6.81
N LEU A 178 9.08 4.73 8.02
CA LEU A 178 8.65 5.98 8.63
C LEU A 178 9.85 6.92 8.65
N GLU A 179 9.76 8.01 7.91
CA GLU A 179 10.85 8.98 7.75
C GLU A 179 10.90 9.96 8.94
N GLU A 180 11.91 10.82 8.96
CA GLU A 180 12.12 11.81 10.02
C GLU A 180 10.85 12.64 10.28
N ASP A 181 10.50 12.80 11.55
CA ASP A 181 9.32 13.51 12.06
C ASP A 181 7.96 13.00 11.56
N ALA A 182 7.93 11.96 10.73
CA ALA A 182 6.67 11.43 10.22
C ALA A 182 5.88 10.75 11.34
N VAL A 183 4.55 10.92 11.32
CA VAL A 183 3.67 10.37 12.37
C VAL A 183 2.77 9.31 11.77
N LEU A 184 2.85 8.08 12.29
CA LEU A 184 1.92 7.01 11.93
C LEU A 184 1.08 6.65 13.14
N THR A 185 -0.24 6.75 13.01
CA THR A 185 -1.19 6.37 14.06
C THR A 185 -2.17 5.34 13.54
N GLN A 186 -2.68 4.52 14.45
CA GLN A 186 -3.71 3.54 14.16
C GLN A 186 -4.94 3.83 15.04
N THR A 187 -6.15 3.71 14.48
CA THR A 187 -7.39 3.89 15.26
C THR A 187 -7.98 2.57 15.74
N GLY A 188 -8.70 2.64 16.87
CA GLY A 188 -9.57 1.56 17.33
C GLY A 188 -8.82 0.25 17.58
N THR A 189 -9.42 -0.85 17.13
CA THR A 189 -8.93 -2.22 17.34
C THR A 189 -8.29 -2.81 16.09
N SER A 190 -7.97 -1.99 15.09
CA SER A 190 -7.33 -2.48 13.86
C SER A 190 -5.96 -3.11 14.14
N GLU A 191 -5.40 -3.76 13.14
CA GLU A 191 -4.07 -4.36 13.20
C GLU A 191 -3.25 -3.98 11.95
N VAL A 192 -1.93 -3.86 12.14
CA VAL A 192 -0.98 -3.70 11.04
C VAL A 192 -0.16 -4.98 10.91
N TYR A 193 -0.28 -5.63 9.76
CA TYR A 193 0.29 -6.96 9.50
C TYR A 193 1.57 -6.86 8.69
N PHE A 194 2.64 -7.47 9.17
CA PHE A 194 3.95 -7.49 8.51
C PHE A 194 4.32 -8.91 8.09
N SER A 195 4.60 -9.12 6.79
CA SER A 195 4.91 -10.46 6.27
C SER A 195 6.40 -10.72 6.02
N VAL A 196 7.24 -9.69 5.91
CA VAL A 196 8.65 -9.85 5.50
C VAL A 196 9.61 -9.09 6.41
N ARG A 197 9.29 -7.84 6.77
CA ARG A 197 10.14 -6.97 7.60
C ARG A 197 9.30 -6.26 8.65
N LEU A 198 9.91 -5.99 9.80
CA LEU A 198 9.38 -5.01 10.75
C LEU A 198 9.50 -3.59 10.15
N PRO A 199 8.73 -2.60 10.65
CA PRO A 199 8.90 -1.20 10.26
C PRO A 199 10.35 -0.73 10.44
N ASP A 200 10.80 0.06 9.48
CA ASP A 200 12.03 0.85 9.53
C ASP A 200 11.60 2.25 9.99
N ILE A 201 12.08 2.70 11.15
CA ILE A 201 11.67 3.95 11.80
C ILE A 201 12.89 4.84 11.91
N ASP A 202 12.95 5.84 11.03
CA ASP A 202 14.01 6.83 10.90
C ASP A 202 13.59 8.10 11.65
N GLU A 203 13.71 8.09 12.98
CA GLU A 203 13.31 9.20 13.87
C GLU A 203 11.82 9.64 13.82
N GLY A 204 10.96 8.85 13.16
CA GLY A 204 9.51 9.08 13.16
C GLY A 204 8.78 8.60 14.41
N THR A 205 7.51 9.01 14.55
CA THR A 205 6.63 8.60 15.66
C THR A 205 5.70 7.45 15.24
N TYR A 206 5.95 6.25 15.77
CA TYR A 206 5.17 5.05 15.51
C TYR A 206 4.12 4.76 16.60
N ASN A 207 2.91 5.28 16.41
CA ASN A 207 1.75 5.12 17.30
C ASN A 207 0.79 4.01 16.85
N VAL A 208 1.32 2.89 16.38
CA VAL A 208 0.51 1.70 16.01
C VAL A 208 0.30 0.83 17.23
N VAL A 209 -0.96 0.58 17.59
CA VAL A 209 -1.32 -0.17 18.80
C VAL A 209 -1.02 -1.65 18.64
N ASN A 210 -1.41 -2.25 17.51
CA ASN A 210 -1.27 -3.70 17.29
C ASN A 210 -0.38 -3.97 16.07
N THR A 211 0.89 -4.25 16.33
CA THR A 211 1.84 -4.74 15.31
C THR A 211 1.76 -6.25 15.27
N ARG A 212 1.43 -6.83 14.11
CA ARG A 212 1.24 -8.28 13.97
C ARG A 212 2.16 -8.87 12.91
N ILE A 213 2.94 -9.87 13.29
CA ILE A 213 3.71 -10.68 12.35
C ILE A 213 2.76 -11.66 11.67
N ASN A 214 2.72 -11.60 10.34
CA ASN A 214 1.86 -12.41 9.48
C ASN A 214 2.64 -13.00 8.29
N GLY A 215 3.81 -13.56 8.59
CA GLY A 215 4.73 -14.17 7.64
C GLY A 215 6.03 -14.60 8.31
N SER A 216 7.05 -14.85 7.51
CA SER A 216 8.40 -15.12 8.01
C SER A 216 9.18 -13.82 7.99
N VAL A 217 9.33 -13.20 9.16
CA VAL A 217 10.02 -11.93 9.34
C VAL A 217 11.40 -12.18 9.93
N THR A 218 12.42 -11.56 9.32
CA THR A 218 13.80 -11.57 9.81
C THR A 218 14.22 -10.14 10.06
N MET A 219 14.68 -9.85 11.27
CA MET A 219 15.26 -8.55 11.62
C MET A 219 16.58 -8.35 10.86
N ILE A 220 16.78 -7.13 10.38
CA ILE A 220 18.04 -6.69 9.76
C ILE A 220 18.70 -5.54 10.53
N GLU A 221 18.03 -5.07 11.57
CA GLU A 221 18.44 -4.01 12.48
C GLU A 221 17.66 -4.15 13.79
N GLY A 222 18.08 -3.38 14.81
CA GLY A 222 17.36 -3.33 16.09
C GLY A 222 16.00 -2.64 15.93
N PHE A 223 15.01 -3.08 16.70
CA PHE A 223 13.65 -2.52 16.63
C PHE A 223 13.11 -2.23 18.02
N THR A 224 12.57 -1.03 18.21
CA THR A 224 11.98 -0.60 19.48
C THR A 224 10.55 -0.12 19.33
N LEU A 225 9.65 -0.68 20.15
CA LEU A 225 8.29 -0.16 20.35
C LEU A 225 8.25 0.67 21.64
N GLU A 226 8.24 1.99 21.46
CA GLU A 226 8.48 2.95 22.56
C GLU A 226 7.27 3.18 23.48
N SER A 227 6.04 2.96 23.04
CA SER A 227 4.85 3.14 23.89
C SER A 227 4.43 1.86 24.60
N SER A 228 3.94 1.98 25.83
CA SER A 228 3.31 0.86 26.57
C SER A 228 2.02 0.36 25.91
N THR A 229 1.45 1.14 24.98
CA THR A 229 0.29 0.76 24.17
C THR A 229 0.66 0.10 22.85
N ASN A 230 1.96 0.02 22.50
CA ASN A 230 2.38 -0.69 21.30
C ASN A 230 2.61 -2.17 21.64
N HIS A 231 1.74 -3.03 21.14
CA HIS A 231 1.80 -4.47 21.34
C HIS A 231 2.34 -5.18 20.09
N LEU A 232 3.12 -6.25 20.31
CA LEU A 232 3.59 -7.13 19.25
C LEU A 232 2.90 -8.50 19.36
N PHE A 233 2.34 -8.96 18.25
CA PHE A 233 1.74 -10.27 18.11
C PHE A 233 2.49 -11.09 17.07
N ILE A 234 2.91 -12.29 17.40
CA ILE A 234 3.38 -13.28 16.43
C ILE A 234 2.24 -14.26 16.18
N ALA A 235 1.65 -14.21 14.98
CA ALA A 235 0.49 -15.01 14.64
C ALA A 235 0.82 -16.50 14.50
N ALA A 236 -0.19 -17.35 14.61
CA ALA A 236 -0.02 -18.79 14.44
C ALA A 236 0.56 -19.12 13.05
N ASN A 237 1.51 -20.05 13.01
CA ASN A 237 2.23 -20.49 11.80
C ASN A 237 3.08 -19.39 11.12
N THR A 238 3.51 -18.38 11.88
CA THR A 238 4.39 -17.30 11.40
C THR A 238 5.64 -17.24 12.26
N SER A 239 6.65 -16.50 11.83
CA SER A 239 7.89 -16.41 12.59
C SER A 239 8.53 -15.02 12.58
N LEU A 240 9.20 -14.71 13.68
CA LEU A 240 10.08 -13.57 13.85
C LEU A 240 11.46 -14.08 14.29
N THR A 241 12.46 -13.84 13.46
CA THR A 241 13.88 -14.16 13.73
C THR A 241 14.62 -12.87 14.08
N LEU A 242 15.26 -12.83 15.24
CA LEU A 242 16.01 -11.65 15.71
C LEU A 242 17.35 -11.47 14.99
N ASN A 243 17.98 -12.56 14.53
CA ASN A 243 19.11 -12.53 13.60
C ASN A 243 20.32 -11.66 14.04
N GLY A 244 20.62 -11.66 15.34
CA GLY A 244 21.69 -10.90 15.97
C GLY A 244 21.32 -9.48 16.36
N HIS A 245 20.02 -9.16 16.45
CA HIS A 245 19.53 -7.82 16.73
C HIS A 245 18.71 -7.74 18.03
N ASP A 246 18.60 -6.52 18.53
CA ASP A 246 17.85 -6.19 19.74
C ASP A 246 16.39 -5.85 19.40
N LEU A 247 15.45 -6.59 19.99
CA LEU A 247 14.03 -6.27 20.00
C LEU A 247 13.64 -5.76 21.39
N ARG A 248 13.21 -4.50 21.48
CA ARG A 248 12.77 -3.87 22.73
C ARG A 248 11.33 -3.40 22.61
N MET A 249 10.51 -3.59 23.65
CA MET A 249 9.14 -3.06 23.63
C MET A 249 8.62 -2.73 25.02
N LYS A 250 7.95 -1.57 25.13
CA LYS A 250 7.28 -1.16 26.37
C LYS A 250 5.92 -1.83 26.55
N GLY A 251 5.22 -2.17 25.47
CA GLY A 251 3.96 -2.89 25.53
C GLY A 251 4.12 -4.40 25.68
N ASN A 252 3.10 -5.13 25.25
CA ASN A 252 2.98 -6.58 25.47
C ASN A 252 3.49 -7.36 24.26
N LEU A 253 4.07 -8.53 24.53
CA LEU A 253 4.39 -9.55 23.53
C LEU A 253 3.40 -10.71 23.65
N THR A 254 2.76 -11.09 22.54
CA THR A 254 1.99 -12.33 22.44
C THR A 254 2.54 -13.21 21.32
N VAL A 255 2.84 -14.46 21.64
CA VAL A 255 3.21 -15.49 20.66
C VAL A 255 2.09 -16.53 20.64
N GLU A 256 1.37 -16.60 19.53
CA GLU A 256 0.22 -17.48 19.36
C GLU A 256 0.63 -18.96 19.25
N ALA A 257 -0.29 -19.87 19.56
CA ALA A 257 0.01 -21.30 19.54
C ALA A 257 0.21 -21.79 18.10
N ASN A 258 1.22 -22.63 17.89
CA ASN A 258 1.45 -23.30 16.62
C ASN A 258 0.70 -24.63 16.54
N SER A 259 0.07 -24.93 15.41
CA SER A 259 -0.35 -26.29 15.08
C SER A 259 0.80 -27.11 14.47
N SER A 260 1.81 -26.45 13.90
CA SER A 260 3.03 -27.04 13.35
C SER A 260 4.19 -27.06 14.36
N SER A 261 5.25 -27.81 14.03
CA SER A 261 6.50 -27.88 14.81
C SER A 261 7.46 -26.72 14.56
N ALA A 262 7.11 -25.79 13.65
CA ALA A 262 7.98 -24.67 13.29
C ALA A 262 8.11 -23.68 14.47
N PRO A 263 9.31 -23.15 14.75
CA PRO A 263 9.48 -22.12 15.76
C PRO A 263 8.83 -20.79 15.30
N HIS A 264 8.30 -20.02 16.25
CA HIS A 264 7.69 -18.72 15.99
C HIS A 264 8.65 -17.59 16.30
N LEU A 265 9.04 -17.47 17.56
CA LEU A 265 10.04 -16.53 17.99
C LEU A 265 11.40 -17.24 18.01
N ILE A 266 12.35 -16.77 17.21
CA ILE A 266 13.63 -17.44 16.97
C ILE A 266 14.77 -16.53 17.47
N LEU A 267 15.45 -17.00 18.53
CA LEU A 267 16.64 -16.39 19.12
C LEU A 267 17.78 -17.43 19.08
N THR A 268 18.53 -17.46 17.99
CA THR A 268 19.58 -18.46 17.74
C THR A 268 20.97 -17.86 17.63
N ASN A 269 21.08 -16.55 17.41
CA ASN A 269 22.33 -15.82 17.41
C ASN A 269 22.66 -15.43 18.87
N SER A 270 23.93 -15.55 19.27
CA SER A 270 24.39 -15.14 20.61
C SER A 270 24.20 -13.65 20.91
N ALA A 271 24.04 -12.82 19.87
CA ALA A 271 23.74 -11.40 19.99
C ALA A 271 22.23 -11.08 20.01
N ASP A 272 21.34 -12.08 19.93
CA ASP A 272 19.89 -11.85 20.01
C ASP A 272 19.51 -11.34 21.41
N THR A 273 18.91 -10.15 21.49
CA THR A 273 18.34 -9.62 22.74
C THR A 273 16.86 -9.36 22.59
N LEU A 274 16.06 -9.91 23.52
CA LEU A 274 14.64 -9.57 23.66
C LEU A 274 14.41 -8.90 25.01
N THR A 275 13.91 -7.67 24.99
CA THR A 275 13.50 -6.93 26.19
C THR A 275 12.01 -6.55 26.08
N VAL A 276 11.20 -7.07 26.99
CA VAL A 276 9.77 -6.73 27.09
C VAL A 276 9.51 -6.16 28.47
N PHE A 277 9.03 -4.91 28.54
CA PHE A 277 8.66 -4.28 29.81
C PHE A 277 7.21 -4.54 30.21
N GLY A 278 6.34 -4.84 29.23
CA GLY A 278 4.97 -5.27 29.47
C GLY A 278 4.85 -6.77 29.74
N ASN A 279 3.66 -7.31 29.51
CA ASN A 279 3.38 -8.73 29.69
C ASN A 279 3.89 -9.55 28.50
N VAL A 280 4.35 -10.76 28.78
CA VAL A 280 4.69 -11.75 27.77
C VAL A 280 3.73 -12.93 27.90
N LEU A 281 3.06 -13.27 26.79
CA LEU A 281 2.19 -14.44 26.70
C LEU A 281 2.69 -15.37 25.60
N PHE A 282 3.12 -16.57 25.98
CA PHE A 282 3.34 -17.68 25.05
C PHE A 282 2.16 -18.64 25.14
N ARG A 283 1.42 -18.82 24.04
CA ARG A 283 0.35 -19.81 23.97
C ARG A 283 0.93 -21.15 23.54
N ALA A 284 0.71 -22.17 24.36
CA ALA A 284 1.10 -23.54 24.03
C ALA A 284 -0.05 -24.31 23.37
N ARG A 285 0.28 -25.26 22.49
CA ARG A 285 -0.66 -26.28 22.05
C ARG A 285 -0.87 -27.28 23.19
N VAL A 286 -2.12 -27.44 23.65
CA VAL A 286 -2.50 -28.53 24.56
C VAL A 286 -3.00 -29.70 23.72
N THR A 287 -2.16 -30.71 23.49
CA THR A 287 -2.60 -32.00 22.96
C THR A 287 -3.16 -32.84 24.10
N ARG A 288 -4.43 -33.26 23.98
CA ARG A 288 -5.03 -34.30 24.83
C ARG A 288 -4.74 -35.68 24.25
#